data_AF-A0A3E4MKQ9-F1
#
_entry.id   AF-A0A3E4MKQ9-F1
#
_cell.length_a   1.000
_cell.length_b   1.000
_cell.length_c   1.000
_cell.angle_alpha   90.00
_cell.angle_beta   90.00
_cell.angle_gamma   90.00
#
_symmetry.space_group_name_H-M   'P 1'
#
loop_
_entity.id
_entity.type
_entity.pdbx_description
1 polymer ?
#
loop_
_entity_poly.entity_id
_entity_poly.type
_entity_poly.pdbx_seq_one_letter_code
_entity_poly.pdbx_strand_id
1 'polypeptide(L)'
;MKSRLIIMALTLLLSGHEVYAQWVVTDPTNFAGNIANTVKEIATASKTVNNTLNNFREVEKIYRQGKEYYDALQKVKTLVSDAYKVKETILMVSDISGIYVNSYKKMLSDKNFTPKELDAIAFGYARLLEESSECLKELKDVVNVTSLSMTDKERMDVIDRVYRDVKEYKGLVNYYTNKNISVSYLRALKAGDTKRVLSLYGTASERYW
;
A
#
# COMPACT_ATOMS: atom_id res chain seq x y z
N MET A 1 -7.22 60.33 7.06
CA MET A 1 -7.42 59.27 6.04
C MET A 1 -6.24 58.31 5.92
N LYS A 2 -4.98 58.79 5.93
CA LYS A 2 -3.76 57.95 5.80
C LYS A 2 -3.58 56.88 6.91
N SER A 3 -3.90 57.20 8.16
CA SER A 3 -3.81 56.24 9.28
C SER A 3 -4.80 55.07 9.18
N ARG A 4 -5.99 55.27 8.58
CA ARG A 4 -6.97 54.20 8.40
C ARG A 4 -6.56 53.21 7.31
N LEU A 5 -5.85 53.68 6.27
CA LEU A 5 -5.28 52.83 5.22
C LEU A 5 -4.13 51.95 5.74
N ILE A 6 -3.32 52.46 6.66
CA ILE A 6 -2.22 51.71 7.27
C ILE A 6 -2.74 50.59 8.17
N ILE A 7 -3.80 50.86 8.95
CA ILE A 7 -4.42 49.85 9.82
C ILE A 7 -5.07 48.74 8.98
N MET A 8 -5.71 49.08 7.85
CA MET A 8 -6.31 48.11 6.94
C MET A 8 -5.28 47.23 6.23
N ALA A 9 -4.11 47.80 5.88
CA ALA A 9 -2.99 47.05 5.31
C ALA A 9 -2.33 46.12 6.35
N LEU A 10 -2.26 46.53 7.62
CA LEU A 10 -1.75 45.69 8.70
C LEU A 10 -2.67 44.51 9.01
N THR A 11 -4.00 44.69 8.93
CA THR A 11 -4.96 43.60 9.16
C THR A 11 -4.95 42.56 8.04
N LEU A 12 -4.63 42.95 6.80
CA LEU A 12 -4.47 42.04 5.66
C LEU A 12 -3.16 41.25 5.70
N LEU A 13 -2.12 41.78 6.36
CA LEU A 13 -0.84 41.08 6.59
C LEU A 13 -0.90 40.10 7.78
N LEU A 14 -1.83 40.30 8.72
CA LEU A 14 -2.06 39.41 9.87
C LEU A 14 -3.02 38.24 9.56
N SER A 15 -3.76 38.30 8.45
CA SER A 15 -4.43 37.14 7.86
C SER A 15 -3.46 36.30 7.01
N GLY A 16 -2.25 36.06 7.55
CA GLY A 16 -1.33 35.08 7.03
C GLY A 16 -2.01 33.72 7.12
N HIS A 17 -2.40 33.19 5.96
CA HIS A 17 -3.02 31.89 5.84
C HIS A 17 -2.15 30.83 6.53
N GLU A 18 -2.60 30.32 7.67
CA GLU A 18 -2.29 28.95 8.05
C GLU A 18 -2.98 28.08 7.00
N VAL A 19 -2.30 27.85 5.87
CA VAL A 19 -2.68 26.80 4.93
C VAL A 19 -2.32 25.50 5.65
N TYR A 20 -3.20 25.07 6.55
CA TYR A 20 -3.26 23.68 6.92
C TYR A 20 -3.40 22.92 5.61
N ALA A 21 -2.44 22.06 5.30
CA ALA A 21 -2.57 21.11 4.21
C ALA A 21 -3.81 20.28 4.52
N GLN A 22 -4.95 20.72 3.99
CA GLN A 22 -6.24 20.09 4.22
C GLN A 22 -6.15 18.75 3.52
N TRP A 23 -6.05 17.69 4.33
CA TRP A 23 -6.08 16.32 3.86
C TRP A 23 -7.27 16.22 2.90
N VAL A 24 -6.99 15.89 1.64
CA VAL A 24 -8.02 15.70 0.62
C VAL A 24 -9.07 14.76 1.24
N VAL A 25 -10.35 15.12 1.08
CA VAL A 25 -11.54 14.62 1.79
C VAL A 25 -11.84 13.12 1.57
N THR A 26 -10.85 12.34 1.15
CA THR A 26 -10.79 10.89 1.29
C THR A 26 -9.82 10.58 2.42
N ASP A 27 -10.33 10.51 3.64
CA ASP A 27 -9.57 10.23 4.86
C ASP A 27 -8.76 8.91 4.72
N PRO A 28 -7.43 8.97 4.54
CA PRO A 28 -6.57 7.82 4.29
C PRO A 28 -6.56 6.86 5.46
N THR A 29 -6.92 7.38 6.63
CA THR A 29 -7.16 6.62 7.84
C THR A 29 -8.36 5.68 7.72
N ASN A 30 -9.41 6.06 6.98
CA ASN A 30 -10.56 5.19 6.68
C ASN A 30 -10.22 4.15 5.63
N PHE A 31 -9.49 4.55 4.60
CA PHE A 31 -9.09 3.63 3.56
C PHE A 31 -8.04 2.60 4.04
N ALA A 32 -7.01 3.05 4.79
CA ALA A 32 -6.06 2.17 5.46
C ALA A 32 -6.76 1.26 6.47
N GLY A 33 -7.75 1.78 7.20
CA GLY A 33 -8.61 0.99 8.08
C GLY A 33 -9.37 -0.11 7.33
N ASN A 34 -9.99 0.22 6.19
CA ASN A 34 -10.72 -0.74 5.37
C ASN A 34 -9.82 -1.83 4.79
N ILE A 35 -8.65 -1.47 4.24
CA ILE A 35 -7.64 -2.46 3.84
C ILE A 35 -7.28 -3.34 5.04
N ALA A 36 -6.88 -2.74 6.16
CA ALA A 36 -6.38 -3.50 7.29
C ALA A 36 -7.44 -4.37 7.97
N ASN A 37 -8.73 -4.07 7.80
CA ASN A 37 -9.83 -4.92 8.25
C ASN A 37 -10.08 -6.08 7.29
N THR A 38 -10.25 -5.81 6.00
CA THR A 38 -10.45 -6.87 5.00
C THR A 38 -9.27 -7.81 4.92
N VAL A 39 -8.05 -7.30 5.02
CA VAL A 39 -6.86 -8.13 5.01
C VAL A 39 -6.80 -9.04 6.25
N LYS A 40 -7.22 -8.54 7.41
CA LYS A 40 -7.35 -9.35 8.63
C LYS A 40 -8.42 -10.45 8.47
N GLU A 41 -9.57 -10.11 7.89
CA GLU A 41 -10.62 -11.09 7.58
C GLU A 41 -10.11 -12.17 6.62
N ILE A 42 -9.37 -11.76 5.59
CA ILE A 42 -8.77 -12.67 4.61
C ILE A 42 -7.69 -13.54 5.24
N ALA A 43 -6.80 -12.99 6.05
CA ALA A 43 -5.77 -13.77 6.72
C ALA A 43 -6.39 -14.78 7.69
N THR A 44 -7.45 -14.39 8.40
CA THR A 44 -8.22 -15.27 9.29
C THR A 44 -8.91 -16.37 8.49
N ALA A 45 -9.64 -16.01 7.43
CA ALA A 45 -10.31 -16.95 6.55
C ALA A 45 -9.32 -17.87 5.80
N SER A 46 -8.14 -17.39 5.45
CA SER A 46 -7.12 -18.19 4.74
C SER A 46 -6.45 -19.21 5.67
N LYS A 47 -6.47 -19.00 7.00
CA LYS A 47 -6.11 -20.03 7.99
C LYS A 47 -7.14 -21.16 8.06
N THR A 48 -8.36 -20.94 7.56
CA THR A 48 -9.48 -21.89 7.56
C THR A 48 -9.88 -22.19 6.11
N VAL A 49 -9.07 -23.01 5.44
CA VAL A 49 -9.15 -23.37 4.00
C VAL A 49 -10.59 -23.49 3.50
N ASN A 50 -11.00 -22.63 2.53
CA ASN A 50 -11.98 -22.92 1.45
C ASN A 50 -12.46 -21.71 0.60
N ASN A 51 -11.98 -20.47 0.79
CA ASN A 51 -12.53 -19.30 0.08
C ASN A 51 -11.50 -18.33 -0.56
N THR A 52 -10.33 -18.82 -0.96
CA THR A 52 -9.22 -18.02 -1.50
C THR A 52 -9.60 -17.05 -2.63
N LEU A 53 -10.40 -17.51 -3.60
CA LEU A 53 -10.81 -16.69 -4.75
C LEU A 53 -11.79 -15.58 -4.34
N ASN A 54 -12.69 -15.87 -3.40
CA ASN A 54 -13.63 -14.87 -2.88
C ASN A 54 -12.88 -13.80 -2.07
N ASN A 55 -11.93 -14.24 -1.24
CA ASN A 55 -11.02 -13.35 -0.50
C ASN A 55 -10.23 -12.44 -1.45
N PHE A 56 -9.66 -13.00 -2.52
CA PHE A 56 -8.94 -12.23 -3.53
C PHE A 56 -9.82 -11.14 -4.17
N ARG A 57 -11.05 -11.49 -4.56
CA ARG A 57 -12.00 -10.53 -5.16
C ARG A 57 -12.30 -9.36 -4.24
N GLU A 58 -12.32 -9.60 -2.93
CA GLU A 58 -12.54 -8.55 -1.95
C GLU A 58 -11.34 -7.59 -1.83
N VAL A 59 -10.10 -8.13 -1.82
CA VAL A 59 -8.90 -7.27 -1.92
C VAL A 59 -8.88 -6.49 -3.23
N GLU A 60 -9.15 -7.15 -4.36
CA GLU A 60 -9.18 -6.50 -5.67
C GLU A 60 -10.20 -5.35 -5.68
N LYS A 61 -11.38 -5.55 -5.08
CA LYS A 61 -12.41 -4.51 -4.95
C LYS A 61 -11.91 -3.32 -4.15
N ILE A 62 -11.35 -3.53 -2.96
CA ILE A 62 -10.89 -2.44 -2.09
C ILE A 62 -9.70 -1.71 -2.69
N TYR A 63 -8.74 -2.45 -3.24
CA TYR A 63 -7.61 -1.87 -3.96
C TYR A 63 -8.08 -0.96 -5.08
N ARG A 64 -9.05 -1.40 -5.89
CA ARG A 64 -9.63 -0.59 -6.96
C ARG A 64 -10.35 0.65 -6.44
N GLN A 65 -11.10 0.55 -5.34
CA GLN A 65 -11.78 1.69 -4.71
C GLN A 65 -10.77 2.72 -4.16
N GLY A 66 -9.62 2.26 -3.66
CA GLY A 66 -8.54 3.12 -3.17
C GLY A 66 -7.65 3.74 -4.23
N LYS A 67 -7.72 3.25 -5.47
CA LYS A 67 -6.75 3.61 -6.51
C LYS A 67 -6.70 5.12 -6.77
N GLU A 68 -7.86 5.76 -6.86
CA GLU A 68 -7.96 7.21 -7.10
C GLU A 68 -7.28 8.02 -5.99
N TYR A 69 -7.45 7.58 -4.74
CA TYR A 69 -6.79 8.18 -3.59
C TYR A 69 -5.26 8.09 -3.72
N TYR A 70 -4.73 6.92 -4.07
CA TYR A 70 -3.28 6.75 -4.23
C TYR A 70 -2.72 7.54 -5.41
N ASP A 71 -3.42 7.55 -6.54
CA ASP A 71 -3.04 8.33 -7.72
C ASP A 71 -3.01 9.84 -7.39
N ALA A 72 -3.88 10.31 -6.49
CA ALA A 72 -3.85 11.68 -5.97
C ALA A 72 -2.68 11.90 -5.00
N LEU A 73 -2.46 10.98 -4.06
CA LEU A 73 -1.38 11.06 -3.08
C LEU A 73 0.01 11.09 -3.74
N GLN A 74 0.21 10.31 -4.80
CA GLN A 74 1.46 10.27 -5.55
C GLN A 74 1.79 11.62 -6.20
N LYS A 75 0.78 12.41 -6.58
CA LYS A 75 0.95 13.74 -7.21
C LYS A 75 1.37 14.83 -6.22
N VAL A 76 1.26 14.60 -4.92
CA VAL A 76 1.66 15.56 -3.88
C VAL A 76 3.19 15.64 -3.82
N LYS A 77 3.76 16.78 -4.25
CA LYS A 77 5.21 16.98 -4.36
C LYS A 77 5.87 17.62 -3.14
N THR A 78 5.13 18.36 -2.31
CA THR A 78 5.70 19.16 -1.22
C THR A 78 5.18 18.67 0.11
N LEU A 79 6.04 18.06 0.92
CA LEU A 79 5.72 17.62 2.27
C LEU A 79 6.89 17.92 3.21
N VAL A 80 6.58 18.21 4.47
CA VAL A 80 7.56 18.26 5.56
C VAL A 80 8.11 16.84 5.80
N SER A 81 9.35 16.72 6.26
CA SER A 81 10.09 15.43 6.39
C SER A 81 9.29 14.30 7.04
N ASP A 82 8.47 14.59 8.06
CA ASP A 82 7.71 13.58 8.79
C ASP A 82 6.48 13.13 7.99
N ALA A 83 5.81 14.07 7.33
CA ALA A 83 4.71 13.78 6.40
C ALA A 83 5.19 13.00 5.18
N TYR A 84 6.48 13.15 4.78
CA TYR A 84 7.07 12.36 3.71
C TYR A 84 7.12 10.87 4.06
N LYS A 85 7.68 10.48 5.21
CA LYS A 85 7.75 9.06 5.60
C LYS A 85 6.37 8.44 5.77
N VAL A 86 5.41 9.17 6.35
CA VAL A 86 4.01 8.74 6.46
C VAL A 86 3.41 8.48 5.07
N LYS A 87 3.55 9.43 4.15
CA LYS A 87 3.08 9.30 2.76
C LYS A 87 3.70 8.08 2.08
N GLU A 88 5.03 7.97 2.13
CA GLU A 88 5.74 6.88 1.45
C GLU A 88 5.35 5.52 2.01
N THR A 89 5.14 5.39 3.33
CA THR A 89 4.61 4.16 3.92
C THR A 89 3.24 3.79 3.34
N ILE A 90 2.32 4.76 3.25
CA ILE A 90 0.99 4.53 2.67
C ILE A 90 1.09 4.10 1.20
N LEU A 91 1.98 4.74 0.42
CA LEU A 91 2.23 4.36 -0.97
C LEU A 91 2.85 2.96 -1.09
N MET A 92 3.79 2.60 -0.23
CA MET A 92 4.38 1.26 -0.26
C MET A 92 3.36 0.16 0.05
N VAL A 93 2.44 0.36 0.99
CA VAL A 93 1.36 -0.61 1.24
C VAL A 93 0.35 -0.66 0.08
N SER A 94 0.14 0.45 -0.62
CA SER A 94 -0.58 0.47 -1.90
C SER A 94 0.09 -0.43 -2.93
N ASP A 95 1.40 -0.25 -3.11
CA ASP A 95 2.19 -1.00 -4.08
C ASP A 95 2.16 -2.49 -3.76
N ILE A 96 2.30 -2.86 -2.48
CA ILE A 96 2.15 -4.25 -2.02
C ILE A 96 0.79 -4.82 -2.43
N SER A 97 -0.29 -4.08 -2.18
CA SER A 97 -1.66 -4.48 -2.55
C SER A 97 -1.79 -4.64 -4.07
N GLY A 98 -1.23 -3.70 -4.84
CA GLY A 98 -1.23 -3.73 -6.30
C GLY A 98 -0.43 -4.90 -6.87
N ILE A 99 0.75 -5.21 -6.31
CA ILE A 99 1.55 -6.37 -6.71
C ILE A 99 0.75 -7.65 -6.49
N TYR A 100 0.10 -7.80 -5.34
CA TYR A 100 -0.75 -8.96 -5.07
C TYR A 100 -1.89 -9.06 -6.10
N VAL A 101 -2.72 -8.02 -6.22
CA VAL A 101 -3.88 -8.02 -7.12
C VAL A 101 -3.49 -8.33 -8.56
N ASN A 102 -2.50 -7.61 -9.09
CA ASN A 102 -2.10 -7.75 -10.49
C ASN A 102 -1.39 -9.08 -10.77
N SER A 103 -0.50 -9.52 -9.88
CA SER A 103 0.30 -10.74 -10.09
C SER A 103 -0.53 -11.99 -9.89
N TYR A 104 -1.37 -12.03 -8.85
CA TYR A 104 -2.23 -13.19 -8.61
C TYR A 104 -3.28 -13.37 -9.71
N LYS A 105 -3.86 -12.28 -10.21
CA LYS A 105 -4.77 -12.32 -11.38
C LYS A 105 -4.11 -12.96 -12.61
N LYS A 106 -2.84 -12.65 -12.86
CA LYS A 106 -2.06 -13.30 -13.92
C LYS A 106 -1.83 -14.78 -13.61
N MET A 107 -1.47 -15.12 -12.37
CA MET A 107 -1.26 -16.51 -11.94
C MET A 107 -2.53 -17.37 -12.07
N LEU A 108 -3.72 -16.82 -11.81
CA LEU A 108 -4.99 -17.51 -12.04
C LEU A 108 -5.20 -17.91 -13.51
N SER A 109 -4.68 -17.13 -14.45
CA SER A 109 -4.74 -17.43 -15.90
C SER A 109 -3.58 -18.31 -16.40
N ASP A 110 -2.63 -18.64 -15.52
CA ASP A 110 -1.43 -19.34 -15.89
C ASP A 110 -1.55 -20.85 -15.66
N LYS A 111 -1.50 -21.59 -16.78
CA LYS A 111 -1.61 -23.05 -16.82
C LYS A 111 -0.49 -23.80 -16.09
N ASN A 112 0.58 -23.10 -15.70
CA ASN A 112 1.69 -23.70 -14.97
C ASN A 112 1.44 -23.87 -13.46
N PHE A 113 0.32 -23.37 -12.92
CA PHE A 113 -0.05 -23.55 -11.52
C PHE A 113 -1.25 -24.47 -11.35
N THR A 114 -1.17 -25.34 -10.35
CA THR A 114 -2.31 -26.13 -9.89
C THR A 114 -3.21 -25.30 -8.96
N PRO A 115 -4.49 -25.65 -8.79
CA PRO A 115 -5.38 -24.97 -7.84
C PRO A 115 -4.80 -24.91 -6.42
N LYS A 116 -4.20 -26.01 -5.95
CA LYS A 116 -3.57 -26.07 -4.62
C LYS A 116 -2.37 -25.13 -4.49
N GLU A 117 -1.58 -24.96 -5.55
CA GLU A 117 -0.49 -23.98 -5.56
C GLU A 117 -1.04 -22.55 -5.55
N LEU A 118 -2.11 -22.27 -6.28
CA LEU A 118 -2.77 -20.96 -6.26
C LEU A 118 -3.34 -20.63 -4.89
N ASP A 119 -3.88 -21.61 -4.17
CA ASP A 119 -4.31 -21.43 -2.78
C ASP A 119 -3.14 -21.08 -1.86
N ALA A 120 -2.03 -21.83 -1.96
CA ALA A 120 -0.83 -21.57 -1.16
C ALA A 120 -0.21 -20.19 -1.49
N ILE A 121 -0.24 -19.79 -2.76
CA ILE A 121 0.26 -18.49 -3.23
C ILE A 121 -0.56 -17.34 -2.65
N ALA A 122 -1.88 -17.41 -2.75
CA ALA A 122 -2.76 -16.39 -2.17
C ALA A 122 -2.67 -16.35 -0.65
N PHE A 123 -2.49 -17.48 0.03
CA PHE A 123 -2.21 -17.50 1.46
C PHE A 123 -0.92 -16.72 1.79
N GLY A 124 0.16 -16.94 1.03
CA GLY A 124 1.41 -16.20 1.19
C GLY A 124 1.23 -14.69 1.00
N TYR A 125 0.49 -14.26 -0.04
CA TYR A 125 0.17 -12.85 -0.25
C TYR A 125 -0.71 -12.27 0.86
N ALA A 126 -1.72 -12.99 1.32
CA ALA A 126 -2.60 -12.56 2.41
C ALA A 126 -1.80 -12.28 3.68
N ARG A 127 -0.86 -13.16 4.03
CA ARG A 127 0.04 -12.97 5.19
C ARG A 127 0.92 -11.73 5.02
N LEU A 128 1.56 -11.56 3.87
CA LEU A 128 2.42 -10.39 3.65
C LEU A 128 1.64 -9.07 3.65
N LEU A 129 0.43 -9.08 3.08
CA LEU A 129 -0.45 -7.93 3.08
C LEU A 129 -0.95 -7.61 4.50
N GLU A 130 -1.25 -8.63 5.32
CA GLU A 130 -1.67 -8.49 6.73
C GLU A 130 -0.62 -7.74 7.54
N GLU A 131 0.62 -8.22 7.53
CA GLU A 131 1.72 -7.61 8.27
C GLU A 131 1.94 -6.15 7.83
N SER A 132 1.91 -5.89 6.51
CA SER A 132 2.04 -4.51 5.99
C SER A 132 0.87 -3.60 6.36
N SER A 133 -0.32 -4.14 6.56
CA SER A 133 -1.52 -3.38 6.92
C SER A 133 -1.59 -3.09 8.42
N GLU A 134 -1.00 -3.95 9.26
CA GLU A 134 -0.83 -3.68 10.69
C GLU A 134 0.09 -2.48 10.93
N CYS A 135 1.15 -2.35 10.14
CA CYS A 135 1.99 -1.15 10.14
C CYS A 135 1.22 0.15 9.85
N LEU A 136 0.17 0.12 9.01
CA LEU A 136 -0.67 1.30 8.77
C LEU A 136 -1.57 1.65 9.95
N LYS A 137 -2.00 0.66 10.76
CA LYS A 137 -2.76 0.92 11.99
C LYS A 137 -1.88 1.63 13.02
N GLU A 138 -0.66 1.14 13.19
CA GLU A 138 0.33 1.78 14.04
C GLU A 138 0.63 3.22 13.58
N LEU A 139 0.79 3.42 12.26
CA LEU A 139 0.97 4.76 11.70
C LEU A 139 -0.23 5.68 11.96
N LYS A 140 -1.46 5.16 11.83
CA LYS A 140 -2.70 5.88 12.13
C LYS A 140 -2.73 6.34 13.59
N ASP A 141 -2.37 5.46 14.52
CA ASP A 141 -2.41 5.78 15.94
C ASP A 141 -1.46 6.93 16.24
N VAL A 142 -0.23 6.86 15.73
CA VAL A 142 0.84 7.85 15.90
C VAL A 142 0.51 9.22 15.29
N VAL A 143 -0.23 9.25 14.18
CA VAL A 143 -0.69 10.50 13.55
C VAL A 143 -1.87 11.13 14.30
N ASN A 144 -2.67 10.34 15.01
CA ASN A 144 -3.86 10.80 15.73
C ASN A 144 -3.62 11.10 17.23
N VAL A 145 -2.45 10.76 17.80
CA VAL A 145 -2.17 11.04 19.21
C VAL A 145 -2.11 12.55 19.47
N THR A 146 -3.00 13.05 20.34
CA THR A 146 -2.89 14.40 20.89
C THR A 146 -1.62 14.52 21.73
N SER A 147 -0.95 15.67 21.67
CA SER A 147 0.39 15.98 22.24
C SER A 147 0.61 15.69 23.74
N LEU A 148 -0.40 15.20 24.47
CA LEU A 148 -0.34 14.90 25.91
C LEU A 148 0.14 13.46 26.23
N SER A 149 0.21 12.54 25.27
CA SER A 149 0.52 11.12 25.54
C SER A 149 1.82 10.59 24.92
N MET A 150 2.48 11.33 24.01
CA MET A 150 3.70 10.90 23.32
C MET A 150 4.57 12.10 22.97
N THR A 151 5.89 12.01 23.18
CA THR A 151 6.83 13.06 22.76
C THR A 151 7.07 13.04 21.25
N ASP A 152 7.51 14.17 20.68
CA ASP A 152 7.84 14.26 19.25
C ASP A 152 8.91 13.24 18.82
N LYS A 153 9.89 12.97 19.70
CA LYS A 153 10.93 11.97 19.45
C LYS A 153 10.36 10.55 19.40
N GLU A 154 9.56 10.17 20.39
CA GLU A 154 8.92 8.84 20.41
C GLU A 154 8.02 8.65 19.18
N ARG A 155 7.30 9.71 18.79
CA ARG A 155 6.49 9.71 17.56
C ARG A 155 7.34 9.42 16.34
N MET A 156 8.49 10.09 16.18
CA MET A 156 9.38 9.87 15.04
C MET A 156 10.07 8.51 15.06
N ASP A 157 10.46 8.01 16.23
CA ASP A 157 11.06 6.69 16.36
C ASP A 157 10.08 5.59 15.89
N VAL A 158 8.77 5.76 16.14
CA VAL A 158 7.74 4.84 15.61
C VAL A 158 7.56 4.97 14.10
N ILE A 159 7.44 6.19 13.57
CA ILE A 159 7.31 6.41 12.11
C ILE A 159 8.49 5.80 11.36
N ASP A 160 9.71 5.95 11.88
CA ASP A 160 10.93 5.42 11.27
C ASP A 160 10.99 3.90 11.26
N ARG A 161 10.57 3.27 12.37
CA ARG A 161 10.41 1.81 12.42
C ARG A 161 9.39 1.35 11.40
N VAL A 162 8.18 1.90 11.44
CA VAL A 162 7.07 1.53 10.56
C VAL A 162 7.46 1.66 9.08
N TYR A 163 8.12 2.78 8.73
CA TYR A 163 8.61 3.01 7.37
C TYR A 163 9.60 1.94 6.92
N ARG A 164 10.56 1.56 7.79
CA ARG A 164 11.54 0.51 7.50
C ARG A 164 10.87 -0.86 7.33
N ASP A 165 9.95 -1.20 8.21
CA ASP A 165 9.30 -2.50 8.23
C ASP A 165 8.42 -2.68 6.98
N VAL A 166 7.65 -1.65 6.59
CA VAL A 166 6.88 -1.67 5.34
C VAL A 166 7.76 -1.77 4.09
N LYS A 167 8.93 -1.11 4.09
CA LYS A 167 9.91 -1.22 3.01
C LYS A 167 10.42 -2.66 2.88
N GLU A 168 10.68 -3.34 4.00
CA GLU A 168 11.06 -4.75 4.02
C GLU A 168 9.93 -5.65 3.50
N TYR A 169 8.69 -5.45 3.95
CA TYR A 169 7.53 -6.19 3.44
C TYR A 169 7.34 -6.02 1.94
N LYS A 170 7.53 -4.81 1.39
CA LYS A 170 7.51 -4.58 -0.07
C LYS A 170 8.60 -5.40 -0.78
N GLY A 171 9.80 -5.47 -0.22
CA GLY A 171 10.88 -6.33 -0.71
C GLY A 171 10.49 -7.82 -0.71
N LEU A 172 9.91 -8.31 0.39
CA LEU A 172 9.46 -9.69 0.53
C LEU A 172 8.36 -10.06 -0.46
N VAL A 173 7.38 -9.17 -0.68
CA VAL A 173 6.29 -9.37 -1.65
C VAL A 173 6.86 -9.45 -3.07
N ASN A 174 7.78 -8.57 -3.44
CA ASN A 174 8.45 -8.63 -4.74
C ASN A 174 9.24 -9.94 -4.91
N TYR A 175 10.04 -10.33 -3.91
CA TYR A 175 10.78 -11.57 -3.93
C TYR A 175 9.85 -12.79 -4.07
N TYR A 176 8.80 -12.85 -3.26
CA TYR A 176 7.81 -13.92 -3.29
C TYR A 176 7.13 -14.04 -4.66
N THR A 177 6.73 -12.90 -5.24
CA THR A 177 6.12 -12.80 -6.57
C THR A 177 7.07 -13.34 -7.63
N ASN A 178 8.31 -12.84 -7.65
CA ASN A 178 9.32 -13.22 -8.64
C ASN A 178 9.70 -14.70 -8.53
N LYS A 179 9.76 -15.25 -7.31
CA LYS A 179 10.00 -16.67 -7.08
C LYS A 179 8.89 -17.53 -7.70
N ASN A 180 7.62 -17.19 -7.48
CA ASN A 180 6.50 -17.92 -8.07
C ASN A 180 6.49 -17.83 -9.60
N ILE A 181 6.71 -16.64 -10.17
CA ILE A 181 6.82 -16.45 -11.62
C ILE A 181 7.98 -17.28 -12.20
N SER A 182 9.11 -17.37 -11.49
CA SER A 182 10.26 -18.17 -11.93
C SER A 182 9.94 -19.66 -12.00
N VAL A 183 9.12 -20.18 -11.08
CA VAL A 183 8.64 -21.57 -11.14
C VAL A 183 7.80 -21.79 -12.41
N SER A 184 6.88 -20.88 -12.72
CA SER A 184 6.10 -20.93 -13.97
C SER A 184 6.99 -20.88 -15.21
N TYR A 185 7.98 -20.01 -15.22
CA TYR A 185 8.95 -19.90 -16.32
C TYR A 185 9.73 -21.19 -16.55
N LEU A 186 10.23 -21.82 -15.49
CA LEU A 186 10.96 -23.09 -15.59
C LEU A 186 10.06 -24.23 -16.10
N ARG A 187 8.78 -24.25 -15.72
CA ARG A 187 7.79 -25.22 -16.23
C ARG A 187 7.49 -24.98 -17.70
N ALA A 188 7.29 -23.73 -18.10
CA ALA A 188 7.06 -23.35 -19.49
C ALA A 188 8.27 -23.63 -20.38
N LEU A 189 9.49 -23.45 -19.88
CA LEU A 189 10.72 -23.82 -20.59
C LEU A 189 10.76 -25.31 -20.92
N LYS A 190 10.38 -26.17 -19.98
CA LYS A 190 10.28 -27.63 -20.20
C LYS A 190 9.17 -28.00 -21.18
N ALA A 191 8.07 -27.24 -21.20
CA ALA A 191 6.93 -27.45 -22.08
C ALA A 191 7.07 -26.79 -23.47
N GLY A 192 8.14 -26.01 -23.71
CA GLY A 192 8.31 -25.25 -24.96
C GLY A 192 7.37 -24.03 -25.10
N ASP A 193 6.74 -23.58 -24.01
CA ASP A 193 5.72 -22.52 -23.98
C ASP A 193 6.22 -21.21 -23.33
N THR A 194 7.53 -20.97 -23.40
CA THR A 194 8.18 -19.82 -22.72
C THR A 194 7.64 -18.47 -23.21
N LYS A 195 7.28 -18.36 -24.51
CA LYS A 195 6.76 -17.12 -25.10
C LYS A 195 5.46 -16.65 -24.43
N ARG A 196 4.55 -17.56 -24.11
CA ARG A 196 3.28 -17.23 -23.44
C ARG A 196 3.51 -16.71 -22.02
N VAL A 197 4.42 -17.35 -21.27
CA VAL A 197 4.73 -16.91 -19.90
C VAL A 197 5.44 -15.56 -19.91
N LEU A 198 6.35 -15.32 -20.87
CA LEU A 198 6.98 -14.02 -21.05
C LEU A 198 5.97 -12.93 -21.41
N SER A 199 4.99 -13.21 -22.29
CA SER A 199 3.95 -12.21 -22.60
C SER A 199 3.01 -11.93 -21.41
N LEU A 200 2.76 -12.94 -20.57
CA LEU A 200 1.87 -12.80 -19.41
C LEU A 200 2.49 -11.94 -18.29
N TYR A 201 3.76 -12.20 -17.96
CA TYR A 201 4.44 -11.54 -16.85
C TYR A 201 5.42 -10.43 -17.26
N GLY A 202 5.68 -10.23 -18.54
CA GLY A 202 6.72 -9.34 -19.05
C GLY A 202 8.12 -9.93 -18.93
N THR A 203 9.13 -9.23 -19.48
CA THR A 203 10.55 -9.57 -19.30
C THR A 203 11.04 -9.14 -17.92
N ALA A 204 12.15 -9.71 -17.43
CA ALA A 204 12.71 -9.34 -16.13
C ALA A 204 13.00 -7.82 -15.98
N SER A 205 13.23 -7.11 -17.09
CA SER A 205 13.42 -5.65 -17.12
C SER A 205 12.11 -4.84 -17.00
N GLU A 206 10.95 -5.46 -17.22
CA GLU A 206 9.62 -4.84 -17.12
C GLU A 206 8.91 -5.15 -15.79
N ARG A 207 9.48 -6.05 -14.97
CA ARG A 207 8.89 -6.58 -13.73
C ARG A 207 9.15 -5.68 -12.51
N TYR A 208 8.87 -4.39 -12.63
CA TYR A 208 8.87 -3.37 -11.58
C TYR A 208 10.24 -2.69 -11.30
N TRP A 209 10.31 -1.41 -11.71
CA TRP A 209 11.11 -0.34 -11.12
C TRP A 209 10.24 0.46 -10.13
#